data_AF-A6NR94-F1
#
_entry.id   AF-A6NR94-F1
#
_cell.length_a   1.000
_cell.length_b   1.000
_cell.length_c   1.000
_cell.angle_alpha   90.00
_cell.angle_beta   90.00
_cell.angle_gamma   90.00
#
_symmetry.space_group_name_H-M   'P 1'
#
loop_
_entity.id
_entity.type
_entity.pdbx_description
1 polymer ?
#
loop_
_entity_poly.entity_id
_entity_poly.type
_entity_poly.pdbx_seq_one_letter_code
_entity_poly.pdbx_strand_id
1 'polypeptide(L)'
;MGEAMKKCLPALLLSGVLLLSCAACAPETAEETPVPTTPAPTQTAQQPQTEQREFVLPCYGDQSFHPITGGNRTNLTLAPLMYEGLYELDQSFTPSPVLCASAQTDETGLIWTFTLREGVTFSDGSLLTASDVVYSLQLAMGENSPYAGRFTGVTGITAGEGNTVTITLSAPNGALPALLDVPIVKETGGTPLGTGPYVLTGEGDSLALEARTGWWKGEKVPLERIPLYNVREADGMIHAFDTQEISLVTVDITGSNALGYSGTYEVWDYATSVMLYIGYNTASGPCADQDLRKALSYGYERTAVTKSILSQHAQAAALPVSPASPLYDETLAGTLEYAPQTAEQLLEEAGWSLGADGLRTNGWQNLSLRFIVNTDNTYKVSAAEYLAQGLGKLGITVELEKLPWEDYVAALTAGEFDLYLGEVKLTGDFDLTALIAPDGALNYGKYSDADAQTLLTAFRAAGEGQREAAASALYTHLAETAPFTPICFKNWSVLTHWGSLTGLSPTQQNVFYGLTDWEMGSG
;
A
#
# COMPACT_ATOMS: atom_id res chain seq x y z
N MET A 1 -59.05 -2.17 26.67
CA MET A 1 -59.61 -2.90 27.82
C MET A 1 -58.43 -3.57 28.49
N GLY A 2 -57.71 -2.92 29.41
CA GLY A 2 -58.06 -2.67 30.82
C GLY A 2 -57.48 -3.83 31.64
N GLU A 3 -56.65 -3.71 32.68
CA GLU A 3 -56.26 -2.67 33.63
C GLU A 3 -54.91 -3.14 34.26
N ALA A 4 -53.90 -2.29 34.44
CA ALA A 4 -53.53 -1.56 35.67
C ALA A 4 -52.49 -2.24 36.60
N MET A 5 -51.35 -1.57 36.83
CA MET A 5 -50.78 -1.15 38.14
C MET A 5 -49.34 -0.58 37.94
N LYS A 6 -49.12 0.74 38.09
CA LYS A 6 -48.70 1.53 39.30
C LYS A 6 -47.29 1.14 39.80
N LYS A 7 -46.33 2.00 40.20
CA LYS A 7 -46.15 3.46 40.48
C LYS A 7 -44.68 3.57 41.02
N CYS A 8 -43.79 4.55 40.77
CA CYS A 8 -43.59 5.92 41.33
C CYS A 8 -42.15 6.35 40.90
N LEU A 9 -41.85 7.42 40.14
CA LEU A 9 -41.64 8.87 40.43
C LEU A 9 -40.64 9.23 41.56
N PRO A 10 -39.97 10.43 41.60
CA PRO A 10 -39.54 11.43 40.57
C PRO A 10 -38.02 11.87 40.73
N ALA A 11 -37.32 12.45 39.73
CA ALA A 11 -37.15 13.89 39.37
C ALA A 11 -36.46 14.78 40.47
N LEU A 12 -35.62 15.80 40.25
CA LEU A 12 -35.25 16.64 39.11
C LEU A 12 -34.13 17.66 39.55
N LEU A 13 -33.26 18.07 38.62
CA LEU A 13 -32.58 19.38 38.41
C LEU A 13 -31.65 20.09 39.46
N LEU A 14 -30.53 20.58 38.88
CA LEU A 14 -30.07 21.99 38.81
C LEU A 14 -28.62 22.25 39.31
N SER A 15 -27.79 22.62 38.35
CA SER A 15 -26.44 23.19 38.40
C SER A 15 -26.40 24.63 38.96
N GLY A 16 -25.29 25.01 39.62
CA GLY A 16 -25.03 26.41 39.99
C GLY A 16 -23.70 26.64 40.72
N VAL A 17 -22.76 27.27 40.01
CA VAL A 17 -21.41 27.74 40.35
C VAL A 17 -21.38 28.77 41.49
N LEU A 18 -20.33 28.81 42.34
CA LEU A 18 -19.46 29.99 42.58
C LEU A 18 -18.41 29.78 43.69
N LEU A 19 -17.16 30.11 43.35
CA LEU A 19 -16.00 30.38 44.22
C LEU A 19 -16.13 31.77 44.89
N LEU A 20 -15.63 31.92 46.14
CA LEU A 20 -14.88 33.12 46.59
C LEU A 20 -14.29 32.95 48.01
N SER A 21 -12.96 33.03 48.06
CA SER A 21 -12.02 33.56 49.07
C SER A 21 -12.46 33.95 50.50
N CYS A 22 -11.58 33.70 51.48
CA CYS A 22 -10.89 34.76 52.24
C CYS A 22 -9.79 34.21 53.18
N ALA A 23 -8.69 34.95 53.27
CA ALA A 23 -7.50 34.74 54.10
C ALA A 23 -7.70 35.22 55.56
N ALA A 24 -6.84 34.78 56.50
CA ALA A 24 -6.18 35.66 57.50
C ALA A 24 -5.36 34.92 58.59
N CYS A 25 -4.15 35.46 58.82
CA CYS A 25 -3.41 35.67 60.10
C CYS A 25 -2.66 34.53 60.85
N ALA A 26 -1.35 34.77 61.00
CA ALA A 26 -0.40 34.28 62.03
C ALA A 26 -0.62 35.02 63.40
N PRO A 27 0.09 34.79 64.56
CA PRO A 27 1.50 34.37 64.75
C PRO A 27 1.85 33.43 65.96
N GLU A 28 3.15 33.04 66.05
CA GLU A 28 4.06 32.76 67.22
C GLU A 28 3.52 32.12 68.53
N THR A 29 4.20 31.27 69.32
CA THR A 29 5.59 30.82 69.54
C THR A 29 5.54 29.63 70.52
N ALA A 30 6.51 28.70 70.50
CA ALA A 30 7.19 28.11 71.68
C ALA A 30 8.01 26.85 71.28
N GLU A 31 9.33 26.91 71.48
CA GLU A 31 10.23 25.75 71.51
C GLU A 31 10.18 25.06 72.87
N GLU A 32 10.25 23.72 72.90
CA GLU A 32 11.06 22.94 73.85
C GLU A 32 11.30 21.50 73.32
N THR A 33 12.52 21.02 73.51
CA THR A 33 13.23 19.85 72.93
C THR A 33 13.03 18.54 73.73
N PRO A 34 13.74 17.41 73.47
CA PRO A 34 13.79 16.53 72.29
C PRO A 34 13.41 15.06 72.66
N VAL A 35 13.14 14.17 71.69
CA VAL A 35 12.96 12.71 71.93
C VAL A 35 13.81 11.90 70.92
N PRO A 36 14.42 10.77 71.31
CA PRO A 36 15.66 10.25 70.72
C PRO A 36 15.51 9.63 69.33
N THR A 37 16.58 9.75 68.57
CA THR A 37 16.82 9.16 67.24
C THR A 37 16.79 7.63 67.26
N THR A 38 15.83 7.06 66.53
CA THR A 38 15.94 5.72 65.94
C THR A 38 16.23 5.91 64.44
N PRO A 39 17.25 5.27 63.86
CA PRO A 39 17.58 5.48 62.45
C PRO A 39 16.47 4.92 61.57
N ALA A 40 15.84 5.81 60.79
CA ALA A 40 14.96 5.40 59.70
C ALA A 40 15.81 4.72 58.62
N PRO A 41 15.37 3.59 58.03
CA PRO A 41 16.04 3.00 56.90
C PRO A 41 16.02 4.01 55.74
N THR A 42 17.19 4.41 55.27
CA THR A 42 17.36 5.13 54.01
C THR A 42 16.95 4.18 52.88
N GLN A 43 15.67 4.12 52.56
CA GLN A 43 15.25 3.75 51.21
C GLN A 43 15.59 4.93 50.33
N THR A 44 16.75 4.86 49.70
CA THR A 44 16.99 5.59 48.46
C THR A 44 15.86 5.18 47.52
N ALA A 45 14.87 6.05 47.33
CA ALA A 45 13.92 5.88 46.24
C ALA A 45 14.75 5.92 44.95
N GLN A 46 15.08 4.74 44.43
CA GLN A 46 15.45 4.63 43.03
C GLN A 46 14.25 5.18 42.27
N GLN A 47 14.45 6.33 41.63
CA GLN A 47 13.59 6.73 40.51
C GLN A 47 13.47 5.50 39.61
N PRO A 48 12.26 5.15 39.11
CA PRO A 48 12.16 4.13 38.08
C PRO A 48 13.12 4.55 36.99
N GLN A 49 14.17 3.76 36.76
CA GLN A 49 14.91 3.88 35.52
C GLN A 49 13.90 3.51 34.45
N THR A 50 13.53 4.48 33.62
CA THR A 50 12.88 4.19 32.35
C THR A 50 13.87 3.31 31.60
N GLU A 51 13.71 1.98 31.67
CA GLU A 51 14.48 1.08 30.82
C GLU A 51 14.07 1.45 29.40
N GLN A 52 14.97 2.13 28.69
CA GLN A 52 14.79 2.44 27.28
C GLN A 52 14.74 1.09 26.57
N ARG A 53 13.52 0.66 26.22
CA ARG A 53 13.29 -0.64 25.59
C ARG A 53 13.98 -0.66 24.24
N GLU A 54 14.65 -1.77 23.96
CA GLU A 54 15.33 -1.99 22.69
C GLU A 54 14.30 -2.04 21.56
N PHE A 55 14.61 -1.45 20.41
CA PHE A 55 13.76 -1.50 19.23
C PHE A 55 14.00 -2.82 18.49
N VAL A 56 12.99 -3.69 18.44
CA VAL A 56 13.10 -5.06 17.94
C VAL A 56 12.22 -5.25 16.72
N LEU A 57 12.75 -5.91 15.68
CA LEU A 57 12.01 -6.22 14.45
C LEU A 57 11.73 -7.73 14.33
N PRO A 58 10.58 -8.14 13.78
CA PRO A 58 10.31 -9.55 13.53
C PRO A 58 11.10 -10.09 12.33
N CYS A 59 11.44 -11.37 12.37
CA CYS A 59 11.97 -12.13 11.24
C CYS A 59 11.51 -13.60 11.31
N TYR A 60 11.73 -14.35 10.24
CA TYR A 60 11.68 -15.82 10.23
C TYR A 60 13.10 -16.32 9.93
N GLY A 61 13.84 -16.70 10.96
CA GLY A 61 15.26 -17.01 10.88
C GLY A 61 15.60 -18.29 10.11
N ASP A 62 14.62 -19.17 9.87
CA ASP A 62 14.74 -20.36 9.02
C ASP A 62 14.47 -20.06 7.54
N GLN A 63 13.95 -18.87 7.23
CA GLN A 63 13.67 -18.40 5.88
C GLN A 63 14.82 -17.55 5.34
N SER A 64 14.96 -17.52 4.02
CA SER A 64 16.00 -16.72 3.36
C SER A 64 15.83 -15.21 3.64
N PHE A 65 16.95 -14.51 3.86
CA PHE A 65 17.05 -13.05 3.90
C PHE A 65 17.45 -12.44 2.55
N HIS A 66 17.61 -13.27 1.51
CA HIS A 66 17.97 -12.78 0.19
C HIS A 66 16.85 -11.89 -0.37
N PRO A 67 17.11 -10.62 -0.75
CA PRO A 67 16.07 -9.67 -1.07
C PRO A 67 15.35 -9.93 -2.41
N ILE A 68 16.02 -10.57 -3.37
CA ILE A 68 15.49 -10.85 -4.71
C ILE A 68 14.88 -12.26 -4.84
N THR A 69 15.46 -13.26 -4.18
CA THR A 69 15.07 -14.69 -4.32
C THR A 69 14.38 -15.26 -3.08
N GLY A 70 14.37 -14.53 -1.97
CA GLY A 70 13.62 -14.90 -0.77
C GLY A 70 12.11 -14.72 -0.95
N GLY A 71 11.33 -15.62 -0.36
CA GLY A 71 9.86 -15.62 -0.46
C GLY A 71 9.12 -15.11 0.79
N ASN A 72 9.80 -14.98 1.93
CA ASN A 72 9.15 -14.58 3.18
C ASN A 72 8.99 -13.05 3.26
N ARG A 73 7.74 -12.56 3.25
CA ARG A 73 7.42 -11.13 3.23
C ARG A 73 7.96 -10.35 4.44
N THR A 74 7.99 -10.95 5.62
CA THR A 74 8.53 -10.33 6.84
C THR A 74 10.03 -10.10 6.70
N ASN A 75 10.78 -11.09 6.22
CA ASN A 75 12.22 -10.92 5.96
C ASN A 75 12.46 -9.90 4.83
N LEU A 76 11.64 -9.89 3.78
CA LEU A 76 11.74 -8.90 2.70
C LEU A 76 11.47 -7.47 3.18
N THR A 77 10.66 -7.28 4.22
CA THR A 77 10.44 -5.96 4.83
C THR A 77 11.74 -5.39 5.40
N LEU A 78 12.69 -6.23 5.85
CA LEU A 78 13.98 -5.80 6.37
C LEU A 78 14.98 -5.38 5.28
N ALA A 79 14.72 -5.71 4.01
CA ALA A 79 15.66 -5.50 2.92
C ALA A 79 16.15 -4.04 2.79
N PRO A 80 15.32 -2.99 2.93
CA PRO A 80 15.78 -1.60 2.82
C PRO A 80 16.80 -1.17 3.88
N LEU A 81 16.92 -1.90 5.00
CA LEU A 81 17.95 -1.65 6.01
C LEU A 81 19.33 -2.19 5.58
N MET A 82 19.36 -3.20 4.72
CA MET A 82 20.58 -3.90 4.31
C MET A 82 21.00 -3.57 2.87
N TYR A 83 20.03 -3.25 2.01
CA TYR A 83 20.21 -3.09 0.57
C TYR A 83 19.56 -1.80 0.07
N GLU A 84 20.12 -1.23 -1.00
CA GLU A 84 19.57 -0.05 -1.66
C GLU A 84 19.41 -0.33 -3.16
N GLY A 85 18.44 0.34 -3.79
CA GLY A 85 18.24 0.30 -5.24
C GLY A 85 18.95 1.42 -5.98
N LEU A 86 18.82 1.45 -7.31
CA LEU A 86 19.25 2.63 -8.08
C LEU A 86 18.40 3.85 -7.74
N TYR A 87 17.12 3.62 -7.47
CA TYR A 87 16.14 4.60 -7.03
C TYR A 87 15.42 4.10 -5.78
N GLU A 88 14.72 5.00 -5.10
CA GLU A 88 13.68 4.70 -4.12
C GLU A 88 12.42 5.50 -4.48
N LEU A 89 11.25 5.03 -4.05
CA LEU A 89 10.00 5.75 -4.24
C LEU A 89 9.57 6.41 -2.93
N ASP A 90 9.16 7.68 -3.02
CA ASP A 90 8.55 8.40 -1.92
C ASP A 90 7.07 8.01 -1.70
N GLN A 91 6.39 8.67 -0.76
CA GLN A 91 4.98 8.43 -0.44
C GLN A 91 4.01 8.75 -1.60
N SER A 92 4.47 9.48 -2.60
CA SER A 92 3.73 9.86 -3.81
C SER A 92 4.11 9.03 -5.02
N PHE A 93 4.87 7.94 -4.83
CA PHE A 93 5.42 7.08 -5.88
C PHE A 93 6.40 7.79 -6.82
N THR A 94 7.00 8.91 -6.40
CA THR A 94 7.99 9.64 -7.19
C THR A 94 9.37 9.02 -6.99
N PRO A 95 10.08 8.65 -8.07
CA PRO A 95 11.42 8.07 -7.95
C PRO A 95 12.47 9.12 -7.59
N SER A 96 13.24 8.83 -6.54
CA SER A 96 14.41 9.59 -6.09
C SER A 96 15.69 8.79 -6.26
N PRO A 97 16.79 9.37 -6.79
CA PRO A 97 18.02 8.64 -7.07
C PRO A 97 18.80 8.28 -5.80
N VAL A 98 19.10 6.99 -5.61
CA VAL A 98 19.88 6.46 -4.47
C VAL A 98 21.28 6.05 -4.92
N LEU A 99 21.45 4.86 -5.52
CA LEU A 99 22.76 4.42 -6.04
C LEU A 99 23.09 5.01 -7.42
N CYS A 100 22.08 5.56 -8.10
CA CYS A 100 22.22 6.29 -9.35
C CYS A 100 22.65 7.74 -9.10
N ALA A 101 23.60 8.24 -9.89
CA ALA A 101 23.97 9.66 -9.93
C ALA A 101 23.17 10.42 -10.99
N SER A 102 22.94 9.81 -12.15
CA SER A 102 22.16 10.38 -13.23
C SER A 102 21.62 9.31 -14.18
N ALA A 103 20.51 9.60 -14.84
CA ALA A 103 19.93 8.75 -15.87
C ALA A 103 19.64 9.57 -17.12
N GLN A 104 19.83 8.95 -18.28
CA GLN A 104 19.51 9.52 -19.58
C GLN A 104 18.88 8.44 -20.45
N THR A 105 17.95 8.84 -21.31
CA THR A 105 17.40 7.97 -22.36
C THR A 105 17.75 8.55 -23.72
N ASP A 106 17.85 7.68 -24.71
CA ASP A 106 17.95 8.08 -26.11
C ASP A 106 16.63 8.72 -26.62
N GLU A 107 16.67 9.30 -27.82
CA GLU A 107 15.50 9.97 -28.43
C GLU A 107 14.31 9.03 -28.62
N THR A 108 14.54 7.72 -28.72
CA THR A 108 13.48 6.72 -28.90
C THR A 108 12.84 6.27 -27.59
N GLY A 109 13.47 6.52 -26.45
CA GLY A 109 13.01 6.03 -25.15
C GLY A 109 13.28 4.54 -24.91
N LEU A 110 14.04 3.88 -25.80
CA LEU A 110 14.30 2.43 -25.75
C LEU A 110 15.61 2.08 -25.06
N ILE A 111 16.56 3.02 -24.98
CA ILE A 111 17.87 2.80 -24.38
C ILE A 111 18.09 3.80 -23.26
N TRP A 112 18.07 3.27 -22.04
CA TRP A 112 18.41 4.02 -20.83
C TRP A 112 19.85 3.77 -20.41
N THR A 113 20.57 4.83 -20.08
CA THR A 113 21.91 4.77 -19.48
C THR A 113 21.88 5.40 -18.11
N PHE A 114 22.23 4.63 -17.08
CA PHE A 114 22.31 5.03 -15.69
C PHE A 114 23.78 5.13 -15.29
N THR A 115 24.20 6.29 -14.81
CA THR A 115 25.54 6.49 -14.24
C THR A 115 25.48 6.26 -12.74
N LEU A 116 26.30 5.34 -12.22
CA LEU A 116 26.33 5.04 -10.79
C LEU A 116 27.11 6.09 -10.00
N ARG A 117 26.77 6.26 -8.72
CA ARG A 117 27.55 7.09 -7.79
C ARG A 117 28.94 6.51 -7.57
N GLU A 118 29.94 7.38 -7.48
CA GLU A 118 31.30 7.00 -7.12
C GLU A 118 31.44 6.76 -5.62
N GLY A 119 32.36 5.88 -5.23
CA GLY A 119 32.71 5.65 -3.82
C GLY A 119 31.69 4.84 -3.01
N VAL A 120 30.60 4.38 -3.62
CA VAL A 120 29.66 3.46 -2.97
C VAL A 120 30.36 2.13 -2.71
N THR A 121 30.18 1.60 -1.50
CA THR A 121 30.77 0.34 -1.06
C THR A 121 29.70 -0.60 -0.52
N PHE A 122 29.91 -1.90 -0.69
CA PHE A 122 29.20 -2.96 0.02
C PHE A 122 29.67 -3.08 1.47
N SER A 123 28.91 -3.79 2.29
CA SER A 123 29.20 -3.98 3.71
C SER A 123 30.57 -4.57 4.04
N ASP A 124 31.25 -5.26 3.11
CA ASP A 124 32.64 -5.73 3.25
C ASP A 124 33.71 -4.70 2.88
N GLY A 125 33.30 -3.51 2.44
CA GLY A 125 34.18 -2.43 1.97
C GLY A 125 34.55 -2.51 0.48
N SER A 126 34.12 -3.55 -0.24
CA SER A 126 34.33 -3.62 -1.70
C SER A 126 33.47 -2.59 -2.42
N LEU A 127 33.98 -2.06 -3.54
CA LEU A 127 33.28 -1.04 -4.33
C LEU A 127 32.07 -1.63 -5.07
N LEU A 128 31.00 -0.83 -5.17
CA LEU A 128 29.89 -1.08 -6.07
C LEU A 128 30.33 -0.86 -7.52
N THR A 129 30.05 -1.83 -8.39
CA THR A 129 30.32 -1.74 -9.81
C THR A 129 29.05 -1.91 -10.64
N ALA A 130 29.09 -1.47 -11.90
CA ALA A 130 28.04 -1.73 -12.88
C ALA A 130 27.74 -3.23 -13.06
N SER A 131 28.73 -4.11 -12.84
CA SER A 131 28.52 -5.56 -12.94
C SER A 131 27.61 -6.08 -11.82
N ASP A 132 27.73 -5.55 -10.60
CA ASP A 132 26.89 -5.94 -9.46
C ASP A 132 25.43 -5.51 -9.70
N VAL A 133 25.24 -4.31 -10.27
CA VAL A 133 23.91 -3.82 -10.65
C VAL A 133 23.29 -4.67 -11.76
N VAL A 134 24.04 -4.94 -12.84
CA VAL A 134 23.57 -5.78 -13.94
C VAL A 134 23.17 -7.16 -13.44
N TYR A 135 24.00 -7.78 -12.60
CA TYR A 135 23.71 -9.07 -11.99
C TYR A 135 22.41 -9.02 -11.18
N SER A 136 22.26 -8.02 -10.30
CA SER A 136 21.09 -7.88 -9.43
C SER A 136 19.80 -7.69 -10.23
N LEU A 137 19.81 -6.81 -11.24
CA LEU A 137 18.64 -6.57 -12.08
C LEU A 137 18.29 -7.79 -12.92
N GLN A 138 19.28 -8.51 -13.46
CA GLN A 138 19.04 -9.77 -14.18
C GLN A 138 18.47 -10.86 -13.26
N LEU A 139 18.95 -10.95 -12.02
CA LEU A 139 18.39 -11.87 -11.03
C LEU A 139 16.92 -11.52 -10.71
N ALA A 140 16.60 -10.23 -10.64
CA ALA A 140 15.26 -9.73 -10.40
C ALA A 140 14.26 -9.97 -11.55
N MET A 141 14.75 -10.30 -12.75
CA MET A 141 13.93 -10.74 -13.88
C MET A 141 13.45 -12.20 -13.75
N GLY A 142 13.99 -12.97 -12.80
CA GLY A 142 13.63 -14.38 -12.62
C GLY A 142 12.16 -14.57 -12.22
N GLU A 143 11.52 -15.64 -12.71
CA GLU A 143 10.09 -15.92 -12.55
C GLU A 143 9.57 -15.87 -11.11
N ASN A 144 10.38 -16.33 -10.15
CA ASN A 144 10.02 -16.34 -8.73
C ASN A 144 10.37 -15.04 -7.98
N SER A 145 10.94 -14.05 -8.67
CA SER A 145 11.29 -12.78 -8.04
C SER A 145 10.04 -11.92 -7.83
N PRO A 146 9.88 -11.27 -6.65
CA PRO A 146 8.80 -10.31 -6.44
C PRO A 146 8.90 -9.07 -7.35
N TYR A 147 10.03 -8.93 -8.05
CA TYR A 147 10.33 -7.82 -8.95
C TYR A 147 10.12 -8.16 -10.43
N ALA A 148 9.86 -9.42 -10.80
CA ALA A 148 9.86 -9.88 -12.18
C ALA A 148 8.94 -9.06 -13.10
N GLY A 149 7.74 -8.72 -12.62
CA GLY A 149 6.76 -7.94 -13.38
C GLY A 149 7.26 -6.57 -13.84
N ARG A 150 8.24 -5.98 -13.14
CA ARG A 150 8.87 -4.69 -13.48
C ARG A 150 9.71 -4.76 -14.76
N PHE A 151 10.11 -5.97 -15.18
CA PHE A 151 11.04 -6.17 -16.29
C PHE A 151 10.41 -6.78 -17.54
N THR A 152 9.08 -6.89 -17.61
CA THR A 152 8.35 -7.50 -18.74
C THR A 152 8.73 -6.92 -20.11
N GLY A 153 9.14 -5.64 -20.17
CA GLY A 153 9.58 -4.96 -21.38
C GLY A 153 11.10 -4.84 -21.57
N VAL A 154 11.92 -5.45 -20.71
CA VAL A 154 13.38 -5.32 -20.76
C VAL A 154 13.99 -6.44 -21.61
N THR A 155 14.74 -6.06 -22.64
CA THR A 155 15.40 -6.99 -23.58
C THR A 155 16.90 -7.15 -23.33
N GLY A 156 17.51 -6.25 -22.55
CA GLY A 156 18.93 -6.32 -22.24
C GLY A 156 19.34 -5.41 -21.09
N ILE A 157 20.30 -5.86 -20.29
CA ILE A 157 20.94 -5.10 -19.22
C ILE A 157 22.44 -5.35 -19.31
N THR A 158 23.24 -4.31 -19.50
CA THR A 158 24.69 -4.43 -19.72
C THR A 158 25.47 -3.38 -18.93
N ALA A 159 26.65 -3.76 -18.45
CA ALA A 159 27.61 -2.83 -17.87
C ALA A 159 28.35 -2.09 -18.99
N GLY A 160 28.44 -0.78 -18.89
CA GLY A 160 29.19 0.09 -19.80
C GLY A 160 30.46 0.65 -19.17
N GLU A 161 31.21 1.42 -19.95
CA GLU A 161 32.37 2.17 -19.47
C GLU A 161 31.96 3.22 -18.42
N GLY A 162 32.88 3.63 -17.54
CA GLY A 162 32.63 4.70 -16.57
C GLY A 162 31.61 4.36 -15.49
N ASN A 163 31.47 3.09 -15.11
CA ASN A 163 30.50 2.61 -14.10
C ASN A 163 29.04 2.94 -14.48
N THR A 164 28.71 2.73 -15.76
CA THR A 164 27.37 2.92 -16.30
C THR A 164 26.64 1.60 -16.48
N VAL A 165 25.31 1.63 -16.39
CA VAL A 165 24.42 0.50 -16.66
C VAL A 165 23.47 0.91 -17.76
N THR A 166 23.44 0.13 -18.84
CA THR A 166 22.51 0.33 -19.95
C THR A 166 21.38 -0.68 -19.87
N ILE A 167 20.14 -0.21 -19.93
CA ILE A 167 18.92 -1.01 -20.01
C ILE A 167 18.28 -0.77 -21.38
N THR A 168 18.01 -1.85 -22.12
CA THR A 168 17.33 -1.82 -23.42
C THR A 168 15.90 -2.35 -23.26
N LEU A 169 14.94 -1.63 -23.84
CA LEU A 169 13.52 -1.93 -23.77
C LEU A 169 12.96 -2.37 -25.13
N SER A 170 11.91 -3.20 -25.12
CA SER A 170 11.14 -3.57 -26.32
C SER A 170 10.13 -2.49 -26.72
N ALA A 171 9.75 -1.63 -25.78
CA ALA A 171 8.86 -0.48 -25.97
C ALA A 171 9.27 0.66 -25.03
N PRO A 172 9.07 1.94 -25.40
CA PRO A 172 9.51 3.05 -24.56
C PRO A 172 8.83 3.07 -23.20
N ASN A 173 9.60 3.30 -22.13
CA ASN A 173 9.07 3.58 -20.79
C ASN A 173 9.78 4.80 -20.18
N GLY A 174 9.09 5.94 -20.20
CA GLY A 174 9.59 7.20 -19.66
C GLY A 174 9.68 7.25 -18.13
N ALA A 175 9.07 6.30 -17.42
CA ALA A 175 9.13 6.17 -15.96
C ALA A 175 9.89 4.91 -15.50
N LEU A 176 10.82 4.40 -16.32
CA LEU A 176 11.70 3.30 -15.93
C LEU A 176 12.37 3.51 -14.55
N PRO A 177 12.81 4.73 -14.14
CA PRO A 177 13.33 4.96 -12.79
C PRO A 177 12.41 4.49 -11.65
N ALA A 178 11.09 4.58 -11.82
CA ALA A 178 10.11 4.15 -10.82
C ALA A 178 10.03 2.62 -10.62
N LEU A 179 10.76 1.85 -11.43
CA LEU A 179 10.85 0.40 -11.38
C LEU A 179 12.18 -0.09 -10.79
N LEU A 180 13.12 0.82 -10.51
CA LEU A 180 14.51 0.51 -10.15
C LEU A 180 14.80 0.65 -8.64
N ASP A 181 13.77 0.51 -7.80
CA ASP A 181 13.87 0.27 -6.36
C ASP A 181 14.24 -1.19 -6.02
N VAL A 182 14.83 -1.92 -6.98
CA VAL A 182 15.30 -3.29 -6.81
C VAL A 182 16.60 -3.29 -5.98
N PRO A 183 16.67 -4.05 -4.88
CA PRO A 183 17.87 -4.20 -4.06
C PRO A 183 19.10 -4.61 -4.86
N ILE A 184 20.18 -3.85 -4.78
CA ILE A 184 21.47 -4.23 -5.39
C ILE A 184 22.26 -5.09 -4.42
N VAL A 185 22.64 -6.27 -4.89
CA VAL A 185 23.29 -7.31 -4.11
C VAL A 185 24.67 -7.68 -4.67
N LYS A 186 25.54 -8.16 -3.80
CA LYS A 186 26.78 -8.84 -4.17
C LYS A 186 26.80 -10.24 -3.59
N GLU A 187 26.82 -11.23 -4.47
CA GLU A 187 26.86 -12.64 -4.08
C GLU A 187 28.22 -13.04 -3.53
N THR A 188 28.20 -13.63 -2.35
CA THR A 188 29.39 -14.16 -1.66
C THR A 188 29.19 -15.58 -1.14
N GLY A 189 28.02 -16.18 -1.38
CA GLY A 189 27.62 -17.49 -0.83
C GLY A 189 27.02 -17.34 0.57
N GLY A 190 25.68 -17.35 0.65
CA GLY A 190 24.92 -17.10 1.87
C GLY A 190 23.94 -15.93 1.68
N THR A 191 23.67 -15.16 2.74
CA THR A 191 22.97 -13.88 2.61
C THR A 191 23.87 -12.90 1.84
N PRO A 192 23.42 -12.34 0.71
CA PRO A 192 24.29 -11.50 -0.10
C PRO A 192 24.61 -10.17 0.60
N LEU A 193 25.73 -9.56 0.23
CA LEU A 193 26.12 -8.24 0.74
C LEU A 193 25.28 -7.15 0.08
N GLY A 194 24.96 -6.11 0.85
CA GLY A 194 24.27 -4.91 0.37
C GLY A 194 25.05 -3.63 0.64
N THR A 195 24.53 -2.52 0.15
CA THR A 195 25.11 -1.18 0.33
C THR A 195 24.47 -0.39 1.48
N GLY A 196 23.41 -0.93 2.08
CA GLY A 196 22.58 -0.25 3.07
C GLY A 196 23.27 0.04 4.40
N PRO A 197 22.55 0.71 5.31
CA PRO A 197 23.10 1.19 6.57
C PRO A 197 23.29 0.13 7.66
N TYR A 198 22.73 -1.08 7.52
CA TYR A 198 22.90 -2.17 8.49
C TYR A 198 23.43 -3.46 7.86
N VAL A 199 24.02 -4.30 8.70
CA VAL A 199 24.52 -5.62 8.34
C VAL A 199 23.84 -6.68 9.21
N LEU A 200 23.36 -7.75 8.60
CA LEU A 200 22.83 -8.91 9.32
C LEU A 200 23.96 -9.67 10.02
N THR A 201 23.79 -9.92 11.32
CA THR A 201 24.74 -10.66 12.15
C THR A 201 24.02 -11.64 13.07
N GLY A 202 24.79 -12.55 13.67
CA GLY A 202 24.25 -13.59 14.56
C GLY A 202 23.63 -14.77 13.82
N GLU A 203 23.18 -15.74 14.60
CA GLU A 203 22.49 -16.94 14.12
C GLU A 203 21.38 -17.34 15.11
N GLY A 204 20.33 -17.99 14.61
CA GLY A 204 19.20 -18.44 15.42
C GLY A 204 18.58 -17.30 16.23
N ASP A 205 18.51 -17.46 17.56
CA ASP A 205 17.90 -16.47 18.46
C ASP A 205 18.81 -15.25 18.74
N SER A 206 20.02 -15.21 18.17
CA SER A 206 20.96 -14.08 18.30
C SER A 206 20.99 -13.15 17.08
N LEU A 207 20.11 -13.37 16.11
CA LEU A 207 20.02 -12.56 14.89
C LEU A 207 19.79 -11.07 15.22
N ALA A 208 20.54 -10.20 14.54
CA ALA A 208 20.44 -8.76 14.68
C ALA A 208 20.91 -8.03 13.41
N LEU A 209 20.45 -6.78 13.25
CA LEU A 209 21.00 -5.83 12.30
C LEU A 209 21.92 -4.86 13.06
N GLU A 210 23.20 -4.86 12.73
CA GLU A 210 24.20 -3.98 13.34
C GLU A 210 24.47 -2.80 12.40
N ALA A 211 24.56 -1.59 12.96
CA ALA A 211 24.84 -0.40 12.18
C ALA A 211 26.20 -0.52 11.48
N ARG A 212 26.18 -0.25 10.17
CA ARG A 212 27.36 -0.39 9.33
C ARG A 212 28.36 0.72 9.60
N THR A 213 29.56 0.34 10.02
CA THR A 213 30.68 1.28 10.10
C THR A 213 31.10 1.72 8.69
N GLY A 214 31.16 3.03 8.46
CA GLY A 214 31.58 3.60 7.17
C GLY A 214 30.54 3.46 6.05
N TRP A 215 29.25 3.54 6.38
CA TRP A 215 28.19 3.64 5.36
C TRP A 215 28.47 4.82 4.41
N TRP A 216 28.32 4.58 3.11
CA TRP A 216 28.82 5.46 2.05
C TRP A 216 28.14 6.85 2.02
N LYS A 217 26.93 6.98 2.57
CA LYS A 217 26.25 8.28 2.72
C LYS A 217 26.90 9.19 3.79
N GLY A 218 27.72 8.63 4.70
CA GLY A 218 28.34 9.38 5.78
C GLY A 218 27.37 9.86 6.87
N GLU A 219 26.12 9.42 6.81
CA GLU A 219 25.06 9.73 7.76
C GLU A 219 25.12 8.79 8.96
N LYS A 220 24.55 9.23 10.09
CA LYS A 220 24.35 8.39 11.28
C LYS A 220 22.95 7.82 11.26
N VAL A 221 22.84 6.54 11.58
CA VAL A 221 21.55 5.90 11.84
C VAL A 221 21.16 6.03 13.32
N PRO A 222 19.86 6.03 13.64
CA PRO A 222 19.36 6.25 15.01
C PRO A 222 19.66 5.10 15.97
N LEU A 223 19.87 3.88 15.45
CA LEU A 223 20.06 2.67 16.24
C LEU A 223 21.42 2.05 15.89
N GLU A 224 22.24 1.77 16.89
CA GLU A 224 23.50 1.05 16.67
C GLU A 224 23.25 -0.44 16.40
N ARG A 225 22.16 -0.97 16.95
CA ARG A 225 21.77 -2.37 16.86
C ARG A 225 20.26 -2.52 16.88
N ILE A 226 19.75 -3.44 16.06
CA ILE A 226 18.33 -3.82 16.01
C ILE A 226 18.25 -5.35 16.17
N PRO A 227 17.86 -5.88 17.34
CA PRO A 227 17.60 -7.31 17.48
C PRO A 227 16.50 -7.77 16.54
N LEU A 228 16.64 -9.00 16.06
CA LEU A 228 15.60 -9.66 15.29
C LEU A 228 14.93 -10.74 16.13
N TYR A 229 13.62 -10.60 16.32
CA TYR A 229 12.80 -11.60 16.99
C TYR A 229 12.40 -12.70 16.01
N ASN A 230 12.78 -13.94 16.30
CA ASN A 230 12.51 -15.07 15.42
C ASN A 230 11.08 -15.62 15.62
N VAL A 231 10.19 -15.24 14.72
CA VAL A 231 8.80 -15.71 14.65
C VAL A 231 8.77 -17.11 14.03
N ARG A 232 7.98 -18.01 14.62
CA ARG A 232 7.78 -19.38 14.10
C ARG A 232 6.48 -19.55 13.33
N GLU A 233 5.42 -18.91 13.80
CA GLU A 233 4.06 -19.03 13.27
C GLU A 233 3.41 -17.64 13.27
N ALA A 234 2.45 -17.42 12.37
CA ALA A 234 1.80 -16.12 12.19
C ALA A 234 1.14 -15.59 13.49
N ASP A 235 0.48 -16.46 14.26
CA ASP A 235 -0.13 -16.08 15.55
C ASP A 235 0.90 -15.63 16.58
N GLY A 236 2.14 -16.14 16.48
CA GLY A 236 3.25 -15.74 17.34
C GLY A 236 3.67 -14.28 17.12
N MET A 237 3.52 -13.76 15.90
CA MET A 237 3.82 -12.35 15.60
C MET A 237 2.86 -11.40 16.32
N ILE A 238 1.57 -11.73 16.34
CA ILE A 238 0.55 -10.95 17.04
C ILE A 238 0.87 -10.92 18.53
N HIS A 239 1.12 -12.10 19.11
CA HIS A 239 1.45 -12.21 20.52
C HIS A 239 2.70 -11.40 20.87
N ALA A 240 3.78 -11.55 20.10
CA ALA A 240 5.02 -10.82 20.31
C ALA A 240 4.83 -9.30 20.22
N PHE A 241 3.96 -8.82 19.32
CA PHE A 241 3.65 -7.38 19.26
C PHE A 241 2.83 -6.95 20.47
N ASP A 242 1.75 -7.67 20.79
CA ASP A 242 0.87 -7.34 21.93
C ASP A 242 1.61 -7.40 23.29
N THR A 243 2.62 -8.27 23.43
CA THR A 243 3.50 -8.34 24.61
C THR A 243 4.73 -7.43 24.54
N GLN A 244 4.86 -6.63 23.46
CA GLN A 244 5.93 -5.66 23.23
C GLN A 244 7.33 -6.28 23.07
N GLU A 245 7.41 -7.56 22.70
CA GLU A 245 8.65 -8.24 22.29
C GLU A 245 9.13 -7.81 20.90
N ILE A 246 8.22 -7.33 20.06
CA ILE A 246 8.54 -6.64 18.80
C ILE A 246 7.95 -5.23 18.78
N SER A 247 8.68 -4.31 18.17
CA SER A 247 8.38 -2.87 18.20
C SER A 247 7.59 -2.38 16.99
N LEU A 248 7.69 -3.10 15.86
CA LEU A 248 7.12 -2.69 14.58
C LEU A 248 6.62 -3.91 13.80
N VAL A 249 5.41 -3.81 13.27
CA VAL A 249 4.86 -4.79 12.31
C VAL A 249 4.21 -4.08 11.13
N THR A 250 4.26 -4.70 9.95
CA THR A 250 3.58 -4.23 8.74
C THR A 250 2.30 -5.03 8.54
N VAL A 251 1.20 -4.34 8.23
CA VAL A 251 -0.13 -4.96 8.17
C VAL A 251 -0.93 -4.41 7.00
N ASP A 252 -1.66 -5.32 6.36
CA ASP A 252 -2.82 -4.97 5.55
C ASP A 252 -4.05 -5.16 6.44
N ILE A 253 -4.50 -4.08 7.09
CA ILE A 253 -5.62 -4.10 8.05
C ILE A 253 -6.93 -4.53 7.37
N THR A 254 -6.99 -4.47 6.05
CA THR A 254 -8.15 -4.92 5.28
C THR A 254 -8.00 -6.35 4.80
N GLY A 255 -6.80 -6.95 4.83
CA GLY A 255 -6.53 -8.27 4.27
C GLY A 255 -7.23 -9.44 4.99
N SER A 256 -7.18 -10.62 4.39
CA SER A 256 -7.64 -11.88 5.02
C SER A 256 -6.92 -12.20 6.34
N ASN A 257 -5.72 -11.65 6.52
CA ASN A 257 -4.89 -11.75 7.72
C ASN A 257 -4.90 -10.45 8.53
N ALA A 258 -6.00 -9.68 8.52
CA ALA A 258 -6.24 -8.55 9.41
C ALA A 258 -6.31 -9.05 10.87
N LEU A 259 -5.18 -9.49 11.37
CA LEU A 259 -5.01 -10.17 12.63
C LEU A 259 -5.21 -9.16 13.76
N GLY A 260 -6.00 -9.58 14.74
CA GLY A 260 -6.45 -8.78 15.88
C GLY A 260 -5.35 -8.46 16.87
N TYR A 261 -4.47 -7.53 16.51
CA TYR A 261 -3.65 -6.83 17.49
C TYR A 261 -4.60 -6.16 18.49
N SER A 262 -4.50 -6.57 19.75
CA SER A 262 -5.42 -6.16 20.81
C SER A 262 -4.82 -5.13 21.75
N GLY A 263 -3.50 -4.93 21.67
CA GLY A 263 -2.77 -3.91 22.40
C GLY A 263 -3.07 -2.49 21.94
N THR A 264 -2.61 -1.51 22.73
CA THR A 264 -2.60 -0.09 22.32
C THR A 264 -1.40 0.17 21.41
N TYR A 265 -1.65 0.54 20.16
CA TYR A 265 -0.63 0.86 19.16
C TYR A 265 -0.94 2.15 18.41
N GLU A 266 0.11 2.75 17.83
CA GLU A 266 0.02 3.80 16.82
C GLU A 266 -0.06 3.16 15.43
N VAL A 267 -0.78 3.81 14.52
CA VAL A 267 -0.97 3.37 13.14
C VAL A 267 -0.40 4.42 12.20
N TRP A 268 0.50 3.99 11.32
CA TRP A 268 1.11 4.84 10.30
C TRP A 268 0.71 4.32 8.92
N ASP A 269 -0.34 4.93 8.36
CA ASP A 269 -0.85 4.56 7.04
C ASP A 269 0.06 5.09 5.92
N TYR A 270 0.22 4.30 4.88
CA TYR A 270 0.86 4.70 3.64
C TYR A 270 0.11 4.19 2.41
N ALA A 271 0.16 5.00 1.35
CA ALA A 271 -0.51 4.69 0.10
C ALA A 271 0.12 3.47 -0.58
N THR A 272 -0.72 2.67 -1.25
CA THR A 272 -0.27 1.57 -2.10
C THR A 272 -0.70 1.77 -3.55
N SER A 273 -0.11 0.98 -4.45
CA SER A 273 -0.52 0.81 -5.84
C SER A 273 -1.51 -0.34 -6.01
N VAL A 274 -2.10 -0.85 -4.91
CA VAL A 274 -3.10 -1.92 -4.94
C VAL A 274 -4.47 -1.35 -5.22
N MET A 275 -4.91 -1.48 -6.46
CA MET A 275 -6.20 -1.01 -6.97
C MET A 275 -7.26 -2.11 -6.84
N LEU A 276 -8.39 -1.78 -6.21
CA LEU A 276 -9.63 -2.55 -6.31
C LEU A 276 -10.50 -1.93 -7.42
N TYR A 277 -11.03 -2.77 -8.30
CA TYR A 277 -11.79 -2.31 -9.47
C TYR A 277 -12.91 -3.27 -9.86
N ILE A 278 -13.93 -2.76 -10.55
CA ILE A 278 -14.91 -3.58 -11.26
C ILE A 278 -14.44 -3.77 -12.69
N GLY A 279 -14.21 -5.01 -13.11
CA GLY A 279 -13.97 -5.33 -14.51
C GLY A 279 -15.27 -5.73 -15.20
N TYR A 280 -15.35 -5.44 -16.50
CA TYR A 280 -16.53 -5.70 -17.34
C TYR A 280 -16.23 -6.76 -18.39
N ASN A 281 -17.23 -7.55 -18.76
CA ASN A 281 -17.18 -8.31 -20.01
C ASN A 281 -17.55 -7.39 -21.17
N THR A 282 -16.56 -6.94 -21.93
CA THR A 282 -16.77 -5.99 -23.03
C THR A 282 -17.00 -6.69 -24.37
N ALA A 283 -16.80 -8.01 -24.44
CA ALA A 283 -17.01 -8.79 -25.66
C ALA A 283 -18.43 -9.33 -25.82
N SER A 284 -19.20 -9.43 -24.73
CA SER A 284 -20.52 -10.04 -24.75
C SER A 284 -21.42 -9.54 -23.62
N GLY A 285 -22.71 -9.90 -23.68
CA GLY A 285 -23.68 -9.50 -22.66
C GLY A 285 -24.01 -8.01 -22.69
N PRO A 286 -24.77 -7.51 -21.71
CA PRO A 286 -25.13 -6.10 -21.61
C PRO A 286 -23.89 -5.19 -21.55
N CYS A 287 -22.82 -5.64 -20.86
CA CYS A 287 -21.59 -4.87 -20.69
C CYS A 287 -20.73 -4.74 -21.96
N ALA A 288 -21.11 -5.36 -23.09
CA ALA A 288 -20.52 -5.03 -24.38
C ALA A 288 -20.80 -3.57 -24.80
N ASP A 289 -21.92 -3.02 -24.34
CA ASP A 289 -22.28 -1.61 -24.55
C ASP A 289 -21.45 -0.68 -23.65
N GLN A 290 -20.72 0.25 -24.28
CA GLN A 290 -19.91 1.25 -23.59
C GLN A 290 -20.76 2.22 -22.76
N ASP A 291 -21.93 2.63 -23.27
CA ASP A 291 -22.78 3.61 -22.59
C ASP A 291 -23.35 3.02 -21.30
N LEU A 292 -23.66 1.71 -21.30
CA LEU A 292 -24.01 0.99 -20.08
C LEU A 292 -22.85 1.01 -19.08
N ARG A 293 -21.62 0.66 -19.48
CA ARG A 293 -20.46 0.65 -18.56
C ARG A 293 -20.19 2.04 -17.98
N LYS A 294 -20.30 3.08 -18.80
CA LYS A 294 -20.21 4.48 -18.36
C LYS A 294 -21.27 4.79 -17.32
N ALA A 295 -22.53 4.42 -17.55
CA ALA A 295 -23.62 4.61 -16.59
C ALA A 295 -23.37 3.87 -15.25
N LEU A 296 -22.91 2.61 -15.31
CA LEU A 296 -22.57 1.81 -14.13
C LEU A 296 -21.49 2.48 -13.28
N SER A 297 -20.50 3.12 -13.90
CA SER A 297 -19.40 3.78 -13.20
C SER A 297 -19.85 4.89 -12.24
N TYR A 298 -20.97 5.57 -12.56
CA TYR A 298 -21.60 6.60 -11.73
C TYR A 298 -22.48 6.02 -10.61
N GLY A 299 -22.82 4.72 -10.70
CA GLY A 299 -23.60 4.00 -9.71
C GLY A 299 -22.81 3.47 -8.52
N TYR A 300 -21.46 3.53 -8.56
CA TYR A 300 -20.60 3.01 -7.50
C TYR A 300 -20.22 4.07 -6.47
N GLU A 301 -20.70 3.91 -5.24
CA GLU A 301 -20.38 4.78 -4.11
C GLU A 301 -19.02 4.39 -3.47
N ARG A 302 -17.94 4.79 -4.13
CA ARG A 302 -16.54 4.48 -3.75
C ARG A 302 -16.20 4.85 -2.32
N THR A 303 -16.62 6.04 -1.88
CA THR A 303 -16.37 6.55 -0.52
C THR A 303 -17.00 5.68 0.57
N ALA A 304 -18.17 5.09 0.30
CA ALA A 304 -18.81 4.20 1.27
C ALA A 304 -18.07 2.86 1.36
N VAL A 305 -17.54 2.34 0.25
CA VAL A 305 -16.67 1.16 0.27
C VAL A 305 -15.44 1.42 1.13
N THR A 306 -14.73 2.53 0.92
CA THR A 306 -13.50 2.81 1.67
C THR A 306 -13.73 3.08 3.15
N LYS A 307 -14.79 3.80 3.51
CA LYS A 307 -15.08 4.12 4.91
C LYS A 307 -15.74 2.97 5.67
N SER A 308 -16.71 2.30 5.06
CA SER A 308 -17.59 1.35 5.77
C SER A 308 -17.09 -0.09 5.67
N ILE A 309 -16.47 -0.47 4.54
CA ILE A 309 -15.99 -1.83 4.32
C ILE A 309 -14.50 -1.96 4.64
N LEU A 310 -13.70 -0.94 4.27
CA LEU A 310 -12.24 -0.95 4.45
C LEU A 310 -11.78 -0.10 5.66
N SER A 311 -12.71 0.37 6.49
CA SER A 311 -12.41 1.08 7.75
C SER A 311 -11.45 2.27 7.61
N GLN A 312 -11.49 2.98 6.48
CA GLN A 312 -10.60 4.09 6.11
C GLN A 312 -9.16 3.70 5.72
N HIS A 313 -8.82 2.41 5.68
CA HIS A 313 -7.52 1.91 5.17
C HIS A 313 -7.51 1.78 3.63
N ALA A 314 -8.19 2.68 2.95
CA ALA A 314 -8.19 2.81 1.50
C ALA A 314 -8.65 4.22 1.10
N GLN A 315 -8.20 4.66 -0.07
CA GLN A 315 -8.58 5.94 -0.66
C GLN A 315 -9.48 5.69 -1.86
N ALA A 316 -10.64 6.35 -1.88
CA ALA A 316 -11.57 6.23 -2.99
C ALA A 316 -10.89 6.80 -4.24
N ALA A 317 -11.00 6.10 -5.38
CA ALA A 317 -10.30 6.50 -6.59
C ALA A 317 -11.20 6.27 -7.80
N ALA A 318 -11.32 7.29 -8.64
CA ALA A 318 -12.06 7.20 -9.90
C ALA A 318 -11.13 6.96 -11.10
N LEU A 319 -9.83 7.23 -10.94
CA LEU A 319 -8.81 7.05 -11.96
C LEU A 319 -7.93 5.83 -11.62
N PRO A 320 -7.32 5.17 -12.63
CA PRO A 320 -6.50 3.98 -12.44
C PRO A 320 -5.07 4.29 -11.96
N VAL A 321 -4.93 5.28 -11.07
CA VAL A 321 -3.69 5.68 -10.42
C VAL A 321 -3.97 6.06 -8.98
N SER A 322 -3.01 5.84 -8.09
CA SER A 322 -3.19 6.12 -6.66
C SER A 322 -3.44 7.62 -6.44
N PRO A 323 -4.42 8.03 -5.59
CA PRO A 323 -4.63 9.44 -5.27
C PRO A 323 -3.42 10.16 -4.66
N ALA A 324 -2.45 9.43 -4.11
CA ALA A 324 -1.20 10.00 -3.62
C ALA A 324 -0.22 10.40 -4.76
N SER A 325 -0.44 9.92 -5.99
CA SER A 325 0.44 10.19 -7.12
C SER A 325 0.16 11.56 -7.74
N PRO A 326 1.19 12.30 -8.20
CA PRO A 326 0.99 13.53 -8.99
C PRO A 326 0.25 13.28 -10.32
N LEU A 327 0.15 12.04 -10.79
CA LEU A 327 -0.61 11.68 -11.99
C LEU A 327 -2.13 11.64 -11.75
N TYR A 328 -2.59 11.78 -10.50
CA TYR A 328 -4.01 11.78 -10.18
C TYR A 328 -4.62 13.17 -10.44
N ASP A 329 -5.33 13.29 -11.57
CA ASP A 329 -6.07 14.51 -11.92
C ASP A 329 -7.37 14.59 -11.11
N GLU A 330 -7.33 15.34 -10.00
CA GLU A 330 -8.47 15.57 -9.12
C GLU A 330 -9.67 16.20 -9.83
N THR A 331 -9.44 17.02 -10.87
CA THR A 331 -10.53 17.66 -11.61
C THR A 331 -11.28 16.62 -12.43
N LEU A 332 -10.55 15.78 -13.17
CA LEU A 332 -11.14 14.68 -13.92
C LEU A 332 -11.82 13.68 -12.98
N ALA A 333 -11.17 13.29 -11.88
CA ALA A 333 -11.72 12.38 -10.89
C ALA A 333 -13.05 12.89 -10.31
N GLY A 334 -13.15 14.20 -10.02
CA GLY A 334 -14.37 14.85 -9.54
C GLY A 334 -15.56 14.73 -10.51
N THR A 335 -15.31 14.60 -11.83
CA THR A 335 -16.38 14.39 -12.82
C THR A 335 -16.93 12.96 -12.86
N LEU A 336 -16.28 12.02 -12.16
CA LEU A 336 -16.58 10.59 -12.14
C LEU A 336 -17.05 10.12 -10.75
N GLU A 337 -17.33 11.06 -9.86
CA GLU A 337 -17.88 10.79 -8.54
C GLU A 337 -19.24 10.09 -8.62
N TYR A 338 -19.62 9.45 -7.52
CA TYR A 338 -20.92 8.79 -7.39
C TYR A 338 -22.06 9.79 -7.63
N ALA A 339 -22.80 9.57 -8.71
CA ALA A 339 -23.88 10.45 -9.15
C ALA A 339 -25.05 9.59 -9.66
N PRO A 340 -25.90 9.04 -8.76
CA PRO A 340 -26.93 8.08 -9.15
C PRO A 340 -27.95 8.67 -10.12
N GLN A 341 -28.25 9.97 -10.06
CA GLN A 341 -29.14 10.62 -11.04
C GLN A 341 -28.51 10.68 -12.45
N THR A 342 -27.19 10.90 -12.52
CA THR A 342 -26.46 10.82 -13.79
C THR A 342 -26.43 9.39 -14.31
N ALA A 343 -26.24 8.40 -13.43
CA ALA A 343 -26.33 6.99 -13.80
C ALA A 343 -27.73 6.64 -14.36
N GLU A 344 -28.80 7.09 -13.72
CA GLU A 344 -30.18 6.89 -14.20
C GLU A 344 -30.41 7.51 -15.58
N GLN A 345 -29.91 8.73 -15.82
CA GLN A 345 -30.01 9.38 -17.12
C GLN A 345 -29.24 8.61 -18.20
N LEU A 346 -28.00 8.22 -17.92
CA LEU A 346 -27.16 7.48 -18.88
C LEU A 346 -27.73 6.09 -19.17
N LEU A 347 -28.38 5.43 -18.19
CA LEU A 347 -29.10 4.18 -18.42
C LEU A 347 -30.27 4.38 -19.40
N GLU A 348 -31.05 5.45 -19.29
CA GLU A 348 -32.12 5.77 -20.25
C GLU A 348 -31.55 6.04 -21.66
N GLU A 349 -30.45 6.79 -21.75
CA GLU A 349 -29.76 7.09 -23.01
C GLU A 349 -29.20 5.83 -23.67
N ALA A 350 -28.72 4.87 -22.87
CA ALA A 350 -28.30 3.53 -23.30
C ALA A 350 -29.50 2.58 -23.61
N GLY A 351 -30.74 3.08 -23.57
CA GLY A 351 -31.94 2.32 -23.92
C GLY A 351 -32.53 1.45 -22.81
N TRP A 352 -32.11 1.67 -21.55
CA TRP A 352 -32.61 0.96 -20.37
C TRP A 352 -33.55 1.83 -19.55
N SER A 353 -34.84 1.76 -19.89
CA SER A 353 -35.89 2.51 -19.19
C SER A 353 -36.34 1.83 -17.89
N LEU A 354 -36.79 2.62 -16.91
CA LEU A 354 -37.36 2.06 -15.68
C LEU A 354 -38.78 1.51 -15.92
N GLY A 355 -38.94 0.20 -15.78
CA GLY A 355 -40.21 -0.50 -15.89
C GLY A 355 -41.15 -0.24 -14.70
N ALA A 356 -42.42 -0.60 -14.86
CA ALA A 356 -43.44 -0.45 -13.81
C ALA A 356 -43.21 -1.35 -12.58
N ASP A 357 -42.41 -2.40 -12.75
CA ASP A 357 -41.92 -3.29 -11.68
C ASP A 357 -40.71 -2.70 -10.94
N GLY A 358 -40.23 -1.52 -11.33
CA GLY A 358 -39.04 -0.88 -10.76
C GLY A 358 -37.72 -1.46 -11.29
N LEU A 359 -37.77 -2.29 -12.34
CA LEU A 359 -36.57 -2.87 -12.97
C LEU A 359 -36.27 -2.20 -14.30
N ARG A 360 -34.98 -2.06 -14.61
CA ARG A 360 -34.50 -1.53 -15.88
C ARG A 360 -34.77 -2.52 -17.00
N THR A 361 -35.36 -2.06 -18.10
CA THR A 361 -35.71 -2.88 -19.26
C THR A 361 -35.48 -2.14 -20.57
N ASN A 362 -35.07 -2.88 -21.60
CA ASN A 362 -34.99 -2.39 -22.97
C ASN A 362 -36.24 -2.75 -23.80
N GLY A 363 -37.32 -3.18 -23.14
CA GLY A 363 -38.58 -3.61 -23.76
C GLY A 363 -38.63 -5.10 -24.13
N TRP A 364 -37.49 -5.78 -24.19
CA TRP A 364 -37.39 -7.21 -24.52
C TRP A 364 -36.97 -8.06 -23.32
N GLN A 365 -36.13 -7.51 -22.46
CA GLN A 365 -35.65 -8.16 -21.26
C GLN A 365 -35.40 -7.14 -20.14
N ASN A 366 -35.36 -7.62 -18.91
CA ASN A 366 -34.86 -6.85 -17.78
C ASN A 366 -33.33 -6.89 -17.78
N LEU A 367 -32.70 -5.80 -17.33
CA LEU A 367 -31.26 -5.73 -17.16
C LEU A 367 -30.86 -6.59 -15.96
N SER A 368 -30.27 -7.75 -16.24
CA SER A 368 -29.63 -8.62 -15.25
C SER A 368 -28.15 -8.71 -15.54
N LEU A 369 -27.33 -8.60 -14.48
CA LEU A 369 -25.87 -8.68 -14.55
C LEU A 369 -25.37 -9.77 -13.60
N ARG A 370 -24.61 -10.73 -14.14
CA ARG A 370 -23.86 -11.72 -13.36
C ARG A 370 -22.59 -11.09 -12.83
N PHE A 371 -22.47 -10.99 -11.50
CA PHE A 371 -21.34 -10.38 -10.82
C PHE A 371 -20.57 -11.43 -10.02
N ILE A 372 -19.31 -11.68 -10.35
CA ILE A 372 -18.49 -12.69 -9.65
C ILE A 372 -17.47 -12.06 -8.69
N VAL A 373 -17.24 -12.71 -7.55
CA VAL A 373 -16.23 -12.32 -6.56
C VAL A 373 -15.59 -13.55 -5.91
N ASN A 374 -14.30 -13.46 -5.58
CA ASN A 374 -13.58 -14.51 -4.85
C ASN A 374 -13.99 -14.55 -3.36
N THR A 375 -14.25 -15.75 -2.83
CA THR A 375 -14.65 -15.99 -1.43
C THR A 375 -13.51 -16.01 -0.42
N ASP A 376 -12.27 -16.20 -0.86
CA ASP A 376 -11.12 -16.34 0.03
C ASP A 376 -10.72 -15.02 0.68
N ASN A 377 -11.39 -13.94 0.27
CA ASN A 377 -11.19 -12.60 0.75
C ASN A 377 -12.53 -11.99 1.19
N THR A 378 -12.74 -11.95 2.50
CA THR A 378 -14.01 -11.52 3.11
C THR A 378 -14.36 -10.06 2.84
N TYR A 379 -13.38 -9.13 2.81
CA TYR A 379 -13.69 -7.74 2.48
C TYR A 379 -14.11 -7.57 1.02
N LYS A 380 -13.54 -8.34 0.08
CA LYS A 380 -13.96 -8.32 -1.32
C LYS A 380 -15.41 -8.77 -1.46
N VAL A 381 -15.80 -9.83 -0.74
CA VAL A 381 -17.19 -10.26 -0.68
C VAL A 381 -18.10 -9.14 -0.16
N SER A 382 -17.76 -8.52 0.97
CA SER A 382 -18.55 -7.41 1.54
C SER A 382 -18.62 -6.20 0.61
N ALA A 383 -17.52 -5.86 -0.08
CA ALA A 383 -17.50 -4.78 -1.06
C ALA A 383 -18.38 -5.10 -2.28
N ALA A 384 -18.33 -6.33 -2.79
CA ALA A 384 -19.16 -6.77 -3.89
C ALA A 384 -20.66 -6.75 -3.53
N GLU A 385 -21.04 -7.19 -2.34
CA GLU A 385 -22.42 -7.09 -1.84
C GLU A 385 -22.91 -5.65 -1.78
N TYR A 386 -22.07 -4.73 -1.27
CA TYR A 386 -22.39 -3.31 -1.21
C TYR A 386 -22.60 -2.70 -2.61
N LEU A 387 -21.68 -2.97 -3.53
CA LEU A 387 -21.75 -2.47 -4.90
C LEU A 387 -22.95 -3.04 -5.66
N ALA A 388 -23.25 -4.34 -5.49
CA ALA A 388 -24.43 -4.99 -6.06
C ALA A 388 -25.74 -4.36 -5.53
N GLN A 389 -25.80 -4.07 -4.22
CA GLN A 389 -26.95 -3.37 -3.63
C GLN A 389 -27.10 -1.96 -4.21
N GLY A 390 -26.00 -1.24 -4.44
CA GLY A 390 -25.99 0.07 -5.09
C GLY A 390 -26.64 0.03 -6.47
N LEU A 391 -26.21 -0.91 -7.33
CA LEU A 391 -26.80 -1.12 -8.65
C LEU A 391 -28.28 -1.53 -8.58
N GLY A 392 -28.66 -2.34 -7.58
CA GLY A 392 -30.05 -2.71 -7.33
C GLY A 392 -30.98 -1.50 -7.12
N LYS A 393 -30.49 -0.43 -6.48
CA LYS A 393 -31.25 0.82 -6.30
C LYS A 393 -31.53 1.55 -7.62
N LEU A 394 -30.76 1.29 -8.66
CA LEU A 394 -30.96 1.84 -10.01
C LEU A 394 -31.94 1.00 -10.86
N GLY A 395 -32.52 -0.06 -10.27
CA GLY A 395 -33.42 -1.00 -10.95
C GLY A 395 -32.68 -2.12 -11.70
N ILE A 396 -31.38 -2.31 -11.47
CA ILE A 396 -30.58 -3.35 -12.11
C ILE A 396 -30.67 -4.64 -11.29
N THR A 397 -30.99 -5.76 -11.94
CA THR A 397 -30.89 -7.07 -11.27
C THR A 397 -29.43 -7.49 -11.24
N VAL A 398 -28.88 -7.80 -10.06
CA VAL A 398 -27.49 -8.25 -9.92
C VAL A 398 -27.47 -9.64 -9.28
N GLU A 399 -26.98 -10.61 -10.03
CA GLU A 399 -26.76 -11.99 -9.58
C GLU A 399 -25.32 -12.09 -9.08
N LEU A 400 -25.12 -11.83 -7.78
CA LEU A 400 -23.81 -11.92 -7.14
C LEU A 400 -23.44 -13.37 -6.83
N GLU A 401 -22.44 -13.90 -7.54
CA GLU A 401 -21.85 -15.22 -7.33
C GLU A 401 -20.53 -15.12 -6.56
N LYS A 402 -20.44 -15.89 -5.49
CA LYS A 402 -19.24 -15.96 -4.64
C LYS A 402 -18.54 -17.28 -4.92
N LEU A 403 -17.34 -17.22 -5.47
CA LEU A 403 -16.61 -18.38 -5.98
C LEU A 403 -15.29 -18.59 -5.22
N PRO A 404 -14.89 -19.83 -4.90
CA PRO A 404 -13.52 -20.14 -4.50
C PRO A 404 -12.50 -19.66 -5.56
N TRP A 405 -11.23 -19.46 -5.18
CA TRP A 405 -10.21 -18.91 -6.11
C TRP A 405 -10.11 -19.63 -7.45
N GLU A 406 -10.05 -20.96 -7.43
CA GLU A 406 -9.90 -21.74 -8.67
C GLU A 406 -11.10 -21.53 -9.62
N ASP A 407 -12.32 -21.55 -9.09
CA ASP A 407 -13.54 -21.34 -9.87
C ASP A 407 -13.67 -19.89 -10.35
N TYR A 408 -13.28 -18.92 -9.52
CA TYR A 408 -13.25 -17.51 -9.89
C TYR A 408 -12.29 -17.27 -11.07
N VAL A 409 -11.07 -17.80 -11.01
CA VAL A 409 -10.09 -17.68 -12.11
C VAL A 409 -10.55 -18.41 -13.37
N ALA A 410 -11.19 -19.57 -13.23
CA ALA A 410 -11.76 -20.31 -14.34
C ALA A 410 -12.88 -19.50 -15.04
N ALA A 411 -13.81 -18.92 -14.26
CA ALA A 411 -14.88 -18.06 -14.78
C ALA A 411 -14.33 -16.81 -15.48
N LEU A 412 -13.33 -16.14 -14.88
CA LEU A 412 -12.63 -15.02 -15.51
C LEU A 412 -12.00 -15.40 -16.85
N THR A 413 -11.31 -16.54 -16.90
CA THR A 413 -10.63 -17.01 -18.11
C THR A 413 -11.61 -17.39 -19.21
N ALA A 414 -12.75 -17.98 -18.84
CA ALA A 414 -13.81 -18.38 -19.75
C ALA A 414 -14.69 -17.20 -20.24
N GLY A 415 -14.58 -16.01 -19.63
CA GLY A 415 -15.48 -14.89 -19.92
C GLY A 415 -16.88 -15.08 -19.35
N GLU A 416 -17.03 -15.90 -18.31
CA GLU A 416 -18.29 -16.29 -17.69
C GLU A 416 -18.71 -15.31 -16.59
N PHE A 417 -18.89 -14.05 -16.96
CA PHE A 417 -19.31 -12.96 -16.07
C PHE A 417 -19.83 -11.78 -16.91
N ASP A 418 -20.63 -10.90 -16.30
CA ASP A 418 -20.83 -9.54 -16.81
C ASP A 418 -19.92 -8.56 -16.06
N LEU A 419 -19.83 -8.74 -14.74
CA LEU A 419 -18.99 -7.97 -13.81
C LEU A 419 -18.09 -8.91 -13.01
N TYR A 420 -16.88 -8.47 -12.67
CA TYR A 420 -16.07 -9.10 -11.64
C TYR A 420 -15.40 -8.07 -10.75
N LEU A 421 -15.20 -8.41 -9.47
CA LEU A 421 -14.44 -7.57 -8.55
C LEU A 421 -12.98 -8.00 -8.61
N GLY A 422 -12.15 -7.19 -9.24
CA GLY A 422 -10.72 -7.42 -9.43
C GLY A 422 -9.86 -6.64 -8.44
N GLU A 423 -8.66 -7.14 -8.20
CA GLU A 423 -7.61 -6.42 -7.47
C GLU A 423 -6.27 -6.62 -8.16
N VAL A 424 -5.50 -5.55 -8.28
CA VAL A 424 -4.17 -5.60 -8.90
C VAL A 424 -3.22 -4.67 -8.16
N LYS A 425 -1.99 -5.15 -7.91
CA LYS A 425 -0.87 -4.29 -7.50
C LYS A 425 -0.16 -3.79 -8.74
N LEU A 426 -0.34 -2.52 -9.08
CA LEU A 426 0.34 -1.89 -10.21
C LEU A 426 1.82 -1.67 -9.88
N THR A 427 2.67 -1.64 -10.90
CA THR A 427 4.07 -1.22 -10.78
C THR A 427 4.18 0.28 -10.51
N GLY A 428 5.35 0.76 -10.07
CA GLY A 428 5.56 2.17 -9.66
C GLY A 428 5.34 3.18 -10.80
N ASP A 429 5.34 2.73 -12.05
CA ASP A 429 5.06 3.53 -13.24
C ASP A 429 3.56 3.56 -13.63
N PHE A 430 2.69 2.86 -12.88
CA PHE A 430 1.26 2.73 -13.11
C PHE A 430 0.87 2.27 -14.52
N ASP A 431 1.67 1.38 -15.13
CA ASP A 431 1.38 0.81 -16.45
C ASP A 431 0.08 -0.02 -16.45
N LEU A 432 -0.86 0.33 -17.34
CA LEU A 432 -2.16 -0.34 -17.48
C LEU A 432 -2.17 -1.43 -18.56
N THR A 433 -1.04 -1.75 -19.18
CA THR A 433 -0.92 -2.75 -20.26
C THR A 433 -1.62 -4.06 -19.89
N ALA A 434 -1.41 -4.58 -18.68
CA ALA A 434 -2.03 -5.82 -18.25
C ALA A 434 -3.58 -5.79 -18.27
N LEU A 435 -4.19 -4.62 -18.07
CA LEU A 435 -5.65 -4.45 -17.97
C LEU A 435 -6.31 -4.12 -19.31
N ILE A 436 -5.65 -3.31 -20.16
CA ILE A 436 -6.31 -2.74 -21.36
C ILE A 436 -5.65 -3.11 -22.69
N ALA A 437 -4.47 -3.73 -22.70
CA ALA A 437 -3.92 -4.28 -23.93
C ALA A 437 -4.73 -5.50 -24.38
N PRO A 438 -4.94 -5.74 -25.69
CA PRO A 438 -5.72 -6.89 -26.16
C PRO A 438 -5.22 -8.25 -25.68
N ASP A 439 -3.91 -8.38 -25.47
CA ASP A 439 -3.21 -9.55 -24.93
C ASP A 439 -2.80 -9.41 -23.45
N GLY A 440 -3.30 -8.37 -22.77
CA GLY A 440 -3.05 -8.12 -21.37
C GLY A 440 -3.55 -9.27 -20.49
N ALA A 441 -2.70 -9.73 -19.56
CA ALA A 441 -2.99 -10.89 -18.70
C ALA A 441 -4.21 -10.72 -17.77
N LEU A 442 -4.63 -9.48 -17.51
CA LEU A 442 -5.78 -9.12 -16.69
C LEU A 442 -6.95 -8.58 -17.53
N ASN A 443 -6.82 -8.56 -18.87
CA ASN A 443 -7.90 -8.18 -19.78
C ASN A 443 -8.88 -9.35 -19.99
N TYR A 444 -9.50 -9.81 -18.90
CA TYR A 444 -10.47 -10.91 -18.92
C TYR A 444 -11.70 -10.57 -19.78
N GLY A 445 -12.10 -9.30 -19.77
CA GLY A 445 -13.26 -8.77 -20.49
C GLY A 445 -13.10 -8.67 -22.02
N LYS A 446 -11.88 -8.86 -22.52
CA LYS A 446 -11.51 -8.72 -23.94
C LYS A 446 -11.76 -7.30 -24.47
N TYR A 447 -11.44 -6.29 -23.66
CA TYR A 447 -11.47 -4.91 -24.09
C TYR A 447 -10.49 -4.68 -25.23
N SER A 448 -10.93 -3.95 -26.25
CA SER A 448 -10.13 -3.63 -27.43
C SER A 448 -10.58 -2.29 -27.98
N ASP A 449 -9.71 -1.29 -27.86
CA ASP A 449 -9.94 0.06 -28.36
C ASP A 449 -8.62 0.67 -28.83
N ALA A 450 -8.60 1.13 -30.09
CA ALA A 450 -7.37 1.57 -30.76
C ALA A 450 -6.84 2.90 -30.21
N ASP A 451 -7.74 3.80 -29.81
CA ASP A 451 -7.38 5.09 -29.22
C ASP A 451 -6.77 4.89 -27.82
N ALA A 452 -7.33 3.99 -27.02
CA ALA A 452 -6.78 3.59 -25.73
C ALA A 452 -5.38 2.97 -25.88
N GLN A 453 -5.13 2.15 -26.92
CA GLN A 453 -3.78 1.61 -27.17
C GLN A 453 -2.78 2.72 -27.54
N THR A 454 -3.23 3.68 -28.34
CA THR A 454 -2.40 4.81 -28.76
C THR A 454 -2.05 5.68 -27.55
N LEU A 455 -3.04 6.00 -26.72
CA LEU A 455 -2.88 6.79 -25.50
C LEU A 455 -2.05 6.06 -24.44
N LEU A 456 -2.23 4.75 -24.28
CA LEU A 456 -1.41 3.92 -23.40
C LEU A 456 0.05 3.94 -23.84
N THR A 457 0.31 3.79 -25.15
CA THR A 457 1.67 3.86 -25.70
C THR A 457 2.30 5.24 -25.44
N ALA A 458 1.55 6.31 -25.63
CA ALA A 458 2.01 7.67 -25.35
C ALA A 458 2.28 7.89 -23.86
N PHE A 459 1.41 7.41 -22.96
CA PHE A 459 1.60 7.46 -21.52
C PHE A 459 2.85 6.70 -21.07
N ARG A 460 3.06 5.48 -21.59
CA ARG A 460 4.25 4.68 -21.29
C ARG A 460 5.51 5.39 -21.74
N ALA A 461 5.53 5.93 -22.96
CA ALA A 461 6.69 6.63 -23.52
C ALA A 461 6.99 7.98 -22.84
N ALA A 462 5.98 8.64 -22.26
CA ALA A 462 6.14 9.97 -21.67
C ALA A 462 7.07 9.94 -20.45
N GLY A 463 8.12 10.77 -20.51
CA GLY A 463 9.05 11.04 -19.42
C GLY A 463 8.61 12.22 -18.55
N GLU A 464 9.57 12.71 -17.74
CA GLU A 464 9.36 13.85 -16.85
C GLU A 464 8.83 15.08 -17.60
N GLY A 465 7.85 15.76 -17.02
CA GLY A 465 7.21 16.96 -17.59
C GLY A 465 6.15 16.70 -18.69
N GLN A 466 6.09 15.50 -19.26
CA GLN A 466 5.06 15.11 -20.24
C GLN A 466 4.07 14.08 -19.70
N ARG A 467 4.47 13.34 -18.65
CA ARG A 467 3.71 12.19 -18.15
C ARG A 467 2.35 12.54 -17.58
N GLU A 468 2.20 13.65 -16.87
CA GLU A 468 0.90 14.12 -16.36
C GLU A 468 -0.10 14.40 -17.48
N ALA A 469 0.34 15.08 -18.55
CA ALA A 469 -0.51 15.36 -19.70
C ALA A 469 -0.91 14.08 -20.45
N ALA A 470 0.02 13.14 -20.61
CA ALA A 470 -0.25 11.85 -21.23
C ALA A 470 -1.20 10.98 -20.37
N ALA A 471 -1.04 11.02 -19.05
CA ALA A 471 -1.93 10.37 -18.10
C ALA A 471 -3.35 10.95 -18.17
N SER A 472 -3.49 12.28 -18.13
CA SER A 472 -4.78 12.97 -18.24
C SER A 472 -5.50 12.62 -19.56
N ALA A 473 -4.77 12.58 -20.69
CA ALA A 473 -5.34 12.18 -21.97
C ALA A 473 -5.81 10.72 -21.98
N LEU A 474 -5.00 9.79 -21.47
CA LEU A 474 -5.37 8.38 -21.33
C LEU A 474 -6.60 8.23 -20.43
N TYR A 475 -6.56 8.80 -19.23
CA TYR A 475 -7.62 8.61 -18.25
C TYR A 475 -8.94 9.27 -18.65
N THR A 476 -8.89 10.40 -19.36
CA THR A 476 -10.10 11.00 -19.96
C THR A 476 -10.76 10.04 -20.94
N HIS A 477 -9.96 9.38 -21.78
CA HIS A 477 -10.49 8.38 -22.72
C HIS A 477 -11.01 7.12 -22.01
N LEU A 478 -10.32 6.65 -20.98
CA LEU A 478 -10.78 5.50 -20.19
C LEU A 478 -12.05 5.81 -19.39
N ALA A 479 -12.25 7.07 -18.97
CA ALA A 479 -13.47 7.50 -18.31
C ALA A 479 -14.70 7.42 -19.25
N GLU A 480 -14.50 7.70 -20.53
CA GLU A 480 -15.53 7.61 -21.55
C GLU A 480 -15.80 6.17 -22.03
N THR A 481 -14.74 5.37 -22.16
CA THR A 481 -14.81 3.99 -22.68
C THR A 481 -15.07 2.93 -21.62
N ALA A 482 -14.81 3.26 -20.36
CA ALA A 482 -15.06 2.45 -19.16
C ALA A 482 -14.69 0.95 -19.35
N PRO A 483 -13.44 0.59 -19.69
CA PRO A 483 -13.03 -0.82 -19.79
C PRO A 483 -13.10 -1.56 -18.45
N PHE A 484 -12.92 -0.82 -17.37
CA PHE A 484 -13.09 -1.21 -15.98
C PHE A 484 -13.40 0.06 -15.18
N THR A 485 -13.81 -0.09 -13.92
CA THR A 485 -14.06 1.04 -13.03
C THR A 485 -13.25 0.91 -11.75
N PRO A 486 -12.25 1.80 -11.53
CA PRO A 486 -11.57 1.90 -10.24
C PRO A 486 -12.57 2.16 -9.11
N ILE A 487 -12.36 1.49 -7.98
CA ILE A 487 -13.15 1.69 -6.74
C ILE A 487 -12.30 2.42 -5.70
N CYS A 488 -11.11 1.89 -5.43
CA CYS A 488 -10.19 2.49 -4.47
C CYS A 488 -8.77 1.96 -4.64
N PHE A 489 -7.80 2.70 -4.07
CA PHE A 489 -6.47 2.17 -3.77
C PHE A 489 -6.38 1.85 -2.28
N LYS A 490 -5.81 0.70 -1.93
CA LYS A 490 -5.63 0.32 -0.53
C LYS A 490 -4.53 1.18 0.12
N ASN A 491 -4.66 1.40 1.42
CA ASN A 491 -3.53 1.78 2.26
C ASN A 491 -3.07 0.53 3.02
N TRP A 492 -1.78 0.47 3.29
CA TRP A 492 -1.22 -0.45 4.28
C TRP A 492 -0.71 0.37 5.46
N SER A 493 -0.43 -0.31 6.56
CA SER A 493 -0.06 0.37 7.79
C SER A 493 1.17 -0.27 8.41
N VAL A 494 1.95 0.58 9.06
CA VAL A 494 2.92 0.16 10.07
C VAL A 494 2.27 0.35 11.44
N LEU A 495 2.34 -0.67 12.29
CA LEU A 495 1.94 -0.56 13.70
C LEU A 495 3.17 -0.43 14.57
N THR A 496 3.14 0.51 15.51
CA THR A 496 4.20 0.74 16.50
C THR A 496 3.60 0.89 17.90
N HIS A 497 4.42 0.78 18.94
CA HIS A 497 3.96 1.13 20.29
C HIS A 497 3.84 2.63 20.45
N TRP A 498 2.83 3.10 21.19
CA TRP A 498 2.61 4.53 21.43
C TRP A 498 3.86 5.21 21.99
N GLY A 499 4.25 6.33 21.39
CA GLY A 499 5.42 7.12 21.81
C GLY A 499 6.76 6.40 21.68
N SER A 500 6.84 5.25 20.99
CA SER A 500 8.10 4.51 20.83
C SER A 500 9.02 5.13 19.79
N LEU A 501 8.47 5.81 18.79
CA LEU A 501 9.26 6.50 17.76
C LEU A 501 8.48 7.67 17.15
N THR A 502 9.20 8.66 16.65
CA THR A 502 8.66 9.73 15.78
C THR A 502 9.47 9.84 14.51
N GLY A 503 8.88 10.42 13.46
CA GLY A 503 9.54 10.59 12.16
C GLY A 503 9.31 9.45 11.15
N LEU A 504 8.41 8.50 11.44
CA LEU A 504 8.03 7.47 10.48
C LEU A 504 7.34 8.10 9.26
N SER A 505 7.82 7.77 8.06
CA SER A 505 7.20 8.16 6.79
C SER A 505 7.18 6.97 5.82
N PRO A 506 6.55 5.84 6.20
CA PRO A 506 6.67 4.60 5.46
C PRO A 506 6.14 4.75 4.03
N THR A 507 6.77 4.03 3.11
CA THR A 507 6.32 3.89 1.73
C THR A 507 6.00 2.43 1.44
N GLN A 508 5.34 2.14 0.31
CA GLN A 508 5.03 0.77 -0.09
C GLN A 508 6.28 -0.11 -0.24
N GLN A 509 7.39 0.48 -0.67
CA GLN A 509 8.65 -0.22 -0.97
C GLN A 509 9.60 -0.22 0.23
N ASN A 510 9.52 0.81 1.09
CA ASN A 510 10.41 0.97 2.23
C ASN A 510 9.64 1.49 3.46
N VAL A 511 9.35 0.60 4.41
CA VAL A 511 8.71 0.99 5.67
C VAL A 511 9.65 1.75 6.60
N PHE A 512 10.95 1.72 6.30
CA PHE A 512 12.03 2.46 6.96
C PHE A 512 12.41 3.74 6.19
N TYR A 513 11.56 4.22 5.28
CA TYR A 513 11.82 5.45 4.55
C TYR A 513 12.00 6.63 5.54
N GLY A 514 13.00 7.46 5.29
CA GLY A 514 13.41 8.54 6.21
C GLY A 514 14.07 8.06 7.51
N LEU A 515 14.67 6.87 7.54
CA LEU A 515 15.26 6.26 8.75
C LEU A 515 16.18 7.19 9.56
N THR A 516 16.94 8.06 8.88
CA THR A 516 17.87 9.00 9.53
C THR A 516 17.19 10.13 10.28
N ASP A 517 15.91 10.36 10.00
CA ASP A 517 15.08 11.38 10.65
C ASP A 517 14.31 10.81 11.87
N TRP A 518 14.47 9.51 12.17
CA TRP A 518 13.78 8.89 13.28
C TRP A 518 14.35 9.32 14.63
N GLU A 519 13.44 9.60 15.56
CA GLU A 519 13.79 9.81 16.96
C GLU A 519 13.15 8.72 17.80
N MET A 520 13.98 8.03 18.59
CA MET A 520 13.51 6.98 19.51
C MET A 520 12.90 7.62 20.74
N GLY A 521 11.66 7.25 21.07
CA GLY A 521 11.00 7.74 22.27
C GLY A 521 11.50 7.06 23.54
N SER A 522 11.34 7.77 24.65
CA SER A 522 11.43 7.18 26.00
C SER A 522 10.07 6.56 26.34
N GLY A 523 9.78 5.37 25.79
CA GLY A 523 8.53 4.66 26.05
C GLY A 523 8.29 4.34 27.52
#